data_AF-A0A6P4ZZF7-F1
#
_entry.id   AF-A0A6P4ZZF7-F1
#
_cell.length_a   1.000
_cell.length_b   1.000
_cell.length_c   1.000
_cell.angle_alpha   90.00
_cell.angle_beta   90.00
_cell.angle_gamma   90.00
#
_symmetry.space_group_name_H-M   'P 1'
#
loop_
_entity.id
_entity.type
_entity.pdbx_description
1 polymer ?
#
loop_
_entity_poly.entity_id
_entity_poly.type
_entity_poly.pdbx_seq_one_letter_code
_entity_poly.pdbx_strand_id
1 'polypeptide(L)'
;MTTPRPLTPPPEPPQGHYEVKDTEGHVCLMADMGLQFKIIYAKVESETGAAILNLPTTANATGSCGPDRSNLTLTFHDDIFSVTFDFVRANDHFHLSQFDISYTELPSIFPGTKNPNTRRQVSNTTLNIFSTTADKSYMCKSDVNITVTENVSILASQVQVQPFGVKSGQFSTAEECQEDLEKNTTVPIVIGVVLTAMVALVLISYIVVRKIRANNRRYSSVY
;
A
#
# COMPACT_ATOMS: atom_id res chain seq x y z
N MET A 1 -19.08 -31.86 2.82
CA MET A 1 -19.03 -30.40 2.57
C MET A 1 -17.65 -30.10 2.00
N THR A 2 -17.57 -29.77 0.72
CA THR A 2 -16.32 -29.38 0.06
C THR A 2 -16.00 -27.92 0.39
N THR A 3 -14.90 -27.70 1.10
CA THR A 3 -14.35 -26.38 1.43
C THR A 3 -14.07 -25.59 0.14
N PRO A 4 -14.51 -24.33 0.01
CA PRO A 4 -14.16 -23.49 -1.13
C PRO A 4 -12.64 -23.32 -1.20
N ARG A 5 -12.05 -23.59 -2.36
CA ARG A 5 -10.63 -23.29 -2.62
C ARG A 5 -10.41 -21.79 -2.39
N PRO A 6 -9.37 -21.38 -1.62
CA PRO A 6 -9.01 -19.98 -1.52
C PRO A 6 -8.79 -19.43 -2.93
N LEU A 7 -9.54 -18.39 -3.29
CA LEU A 7 -9.29 -17.64 -4.53
C LEU A 7 -7.87 -17.09 -4.42
N THR A 8 -6.98 -17.49 -5.33
CA THR A 8 -5.65 -16.91 -5.42
C THR A 8 -5.81 -15.39 -5.53
N PRO A 9 -5.18 -14.59 -4.65
CA PRO A 9 -5.20 -13.14 -4.78
C PRO A 9 -4.76 -12.72 -6.18
N PRO A 10 -5.29 -11.63 -6.73
CA PRO A 10 -4.76 -11.03 -7.95
C PRO A 10 -3.23 -10.87 -7.84
N PRO A 11 -2.48 -11.01 -8.94
CA PRO A 11 -1.04 -10.80 -8.90
C PRO A 11 -0.73 -9.38 -8.42
N GLU A 12 0.00 -9.29 -7.32
CA GLU A 12 0.51 -8.04 -6.77
C GLU A 12 1.43 -7.36 -7.81
N PRO A 13 1.39 -6.02 -7.95
CA PRO A 13 2.26 -5.36 -8.92
C PRO A 13 3.74 -5.55 -8.52
N PRO A 14 4.63 -5.76 -9.50
CA PRO A 14 6.02 -6.04 -9.22
C PRO A 14 6.70 -4.82 -8.57
N GLN A 15 7.44 -5.05 -7.50
CA GLN A 15 8.19 -3.99 -6.81
C GLN A 15 9.44 -3.62 -7.63
N GLY A 16 9.59 -2.34 -7.95
CA GLY A 16 10.83 -1.79 -8.50
C GLY A 16 11.60 -1.00 -7.45
N HIS A 17 12.89 -0.79 -7.70
CA HIS A 17 13.81 0.01 -6.89
C HIS A 17 14.23 1.24 -7.69
N TYR A 18 13.97 2.42 -7.14
CA TYR A 18 14.17 3.70 -7.83
C TYR A 18 14.99 4.65 -6.97
N GLU A 19 15.97 5.31 -7.59
CA GLU A 19 16.86 6.27 -6.93
C GLU A 19 16.95 7.57 -7.73
N VAL A 20 17.04 8.69 -7.03
CA VAL A 20 17.41 9.98 -7.60
C VAL A 20 18.72 10.42 -6.97
N LYS A 21 19.62 10.94 -7.80
CA LYS A 21 20.91 11.47 -7.37
C LYS A 21 20.92 12.99 -7.44
N ASP A 22 21.60 13.61 -6.49
CA ASP A 22 21.85 15.04 -6.49
C ASP A 22 22.91 15.44 -7.53
N THR A 23 23.22 16.73 -7.61
CA THR A 23 24.24 17.27 -8.52
C THR A 23 25.65 16.78 -8.22
N GLU A 24 25.89 16.24 -7.03
CA GLU A 24 27.17 15.69 -6.59
C GLU A 24 27.27 14.17 -6.84
N GLY A 25 26.17 13.55 -7.27
CA GLY A 25 26.07 12.12 -7.58
C GLY A 25 25.68 11.25 -6.38
N HIS A 26 25.34 11.83 -5.23
CA HIS A 26 24.86 11.10 -4.07
C HIS A 26 23.37 10.79 -4.18
N VAL A 27 22.96 9.60 -3.75
CA VAL A 27 21.53 9.24 -3.69
C VAL A 27 20.84 10.10 -2.64
N CYS A 28 19.83 10.84 -3.07
CA CYS A 28 19.13 11.82 -2.24
C CYS A 28 17.64 11.49 -2.03
N LEU A 29 17.07 10.64 -2.90
CA LEU A 29 15.74 10.07 -2.76
C LEU A 29 15.79 8.60 -3.16
N MET A 30 15.13 7.75 -2.38
CA MET A 30 14.97 6.32 -2.65
C MET A 30 13.51 5.92 -2.57
N ALA A 31 13.11 4.99 -3.41
CA ALA A 31 11.76 4.47 -3.45
C ALA A 31 11.72 3.02 -3.94
N ASP A 32 11.19 2.14 -3.10
CA ASP A 32 10.81 0.78 -3.45
C ASP A 32 9.29 0.73 -3.50
N MET A 33 8.71 0.40 -4.65
CA MET A 33 7.25 0.31 -4.77
C MET A 33 6.82 -0.50 -5.99
N GLY A 34 5.71 -1.23 -5.83
CA GLY A 34 4.94 -1.78 -6.94
C GLY A 34 3.71 -0.91 -7.19
N LEU A 35 3.48 -0.49 -8.43
CA LEU A 35 2.33 0.34 -8.80
C LEU A 35 1.47 -0.35 -9.86
N GLN A 36 0.15 -0.26 -9.69
CA GLN A 36 -0.83 -0.62 -10.70
C GLN A 36 -1.76 0.56 -10.96
N PHE A 37 -1.82 1.01 -12.20
CA PHE A 37 -2.70 2.08 -12.64
C PHE A 37 -4.00 1.51 -13.17
N LYS A 38 -5.10 2.15 -12.81
CA LYS A 38 -6.42 1.93 -13.38
C LYS A 38 -6.92 3.24 -13.97
N ILE A 39 -7.11 3.25 -15.28
CA ILE A 39 -7.53 4.44 -16.05
C ILE A 39 -8.84 4.12 -16.77
N ILE A 40 -9.87 4.90 -16.46
CA ILE A 40 -11.17 4.86 -17.14
C ILE A 40 -11.14 5.85 -18.30
N TYR A 41 -11.51 5.40 -19.50
CA TYR A 41 -11.45 6.19 -20.74
C TYR A 41 -12.73 6.02 -21.55
N ALA A 42 -13.02 6.99 -22.44
CA ALA A 42 -14.19 6.91 -23.33
C ALA A 42 -13.92 5.95 -24.49
N LYS A 43 -14.84 5.01 -24.75
CA LYS A 43 -14.71 3.99 -25.82
C LYS A 43 -15.72 4.23 -26.95
N VAL A 44 -15.43 3.92 -28.21
CA VAL A 44 -16.35 4.18 -29.34
C VAL A 44 -17.67 3.40 -29.22
N GLU A 45 -17.61 2.14 -28.77
CA GLU A 45 -18.74 1.19 -28.75
C GLU A 45 -19.49 1.12 -27.40
N SER A 46 -18.90 1.67 -26.33
CA SER A 46 -19.49 1.71 -24.97
C SER A 46 -19.31 3.10 -24.38
N GLU A 47 -19.98 3.44 -23.27
CA GLU A 47 -19.77 4.75 -22.65
C GLU A 47 -18.32 4.91 -22.16
N THR A 48 -17.79 3.87 -21.50
CA THR A 48 -16.42 3.84 -20.95
C THR A 48 -15.75 2.48 -21.12
N GLY A 49 -14.42 2.47 -21.07
CA GLY A 49 -13.54 1.30 -20.92
C GLY A 49 -12.55 1.52 -19.78
N ALA A 50 -11.85 0.46 -19.36
CA ALA A 50 -10.83 0.52 -18.32
C ALA A 50 -9.52 -0.11 -18.80
N ALA A 51 -8.41 0.61 -18.61
CA ALA A 51 -7.06 0.12 -18.81
C ALA A 51 -6.43 -0.13 -17.44
N ILE A 52 -5.89 -1.33 -17.24
CA ILE A 52 -5.15 -1.72 -16.04
C ILE A 52 -3.75 -2.09 -16.46
N LEU A 53 -2.76 -1.45 -15.86
CA LEU A 53 -1.35 -1.66 -16.22
C LEU A 53 -0.46 -1.54 -14.98
N ASN A 54 0.56 -2.37 -14.92
CA ASN A 54 1.55 -2.32 -13.85
C ASN A 54 2.74 -1.47 -14.29
N LEU A 55 3.35 -0.76 -13.34
CA LEU A 55 4.66 -0.16 -13.56
C LEU A 55 5.69 -1.29 -13.74
N PRO A 56 6.42 -1.33 -14.87
CA PRO A 56 7.52 -2.28 -15.03
C PRO A 56 8.68 -1.91 -14.10
N THR A 57 9.38 -2.90 -13.56
CA THR A 57 10.57 -2.68 -12.72
C THR A 57 11.73 -2.02 -13.46
N THR A 58 11.67 -2.00 -14.80
CA THR A 58 12.62 -1.32 -15.69
C THR A 58 12.21 0.13 -16.00
N ALA A 59 11.23 0.70 -15.29
CA ALA A 59 10.88 2.11 -15.46
C ALA A 59 12.10 3.00 -15.19
N ASN A 60 12.25 4.04 -16.01
CA ASN A 60 13.36 4.97 -15.89
C ASN A 60 13.04 5.99 -14.79
N ALA A 61 13.94 6.09 -13.80
CA ALA A 61 13.81 7.01 -12.68
C ALA A 61 14.63 8.27 -12.90
N THR A 62 13.97 9.42 -12.76
CA THR A 62 14.57 10.76 -12.79
C THR A 62 13.96 11.60 -11.67
N GLY A 63 14.50 12.78 -11.41
CA GLY A 63 13.92 13.64 -10.39
C GLY A 63 14.88 14.71 -9.92
N SER A 64 14.53 15.32 -8.80
CA SER A 64 15.29 16.37 -8.15
C SER A 64 15.10 16.30 -6.64
N CYS A 65 16.15 16.67 -5.91
CA CYS A 65 16.12 16.75 -4.46
C CYS A 65 16.37 18.19 -4.02
N GLY A 66 15.61 18.63 -3.03
CA GLY A 66 15.74 19.94 -2.42
C GLY A 66 15.55 19.88 -0.92
N PRO A 67 15.79 20.98 -0.20
CA PRO A 67 15.65 21.00 1.26
C PRO A 67 14.21 20.78 1.72
N ASP A 68 13.25 21.38 1.01
CA ASP A 68 11.83 21.39 1.36
C ASP A 68 10.94 20.65 0.36
N ARG A 69 11.47 20.35 -0.83
CA ARG A 69 10.73 19.67 -1.90
C ARG A 69 11.65 18.76 -2.70
N SER A 70 11.21 17.53 -2.92
CA SER A 70 11.88 16.53 -3.75
C SER A 70 10.85 15.86 -4.65
N ASN A 71 11.26 15.41 -5.83
CA ASN A 71 10.38 14.66 -6.72
C ASN A 71 11.06 13.44 -7.34
N LEU A 72 10.21 12.47 -7.66
CA LEU A 72 10.56 11.26 -8.39
C LEU A 72 9.66 11.17 -9.61
N THR A 73 10.24 11.20 -10.79
CA THR A 73 9.57 10.99 -12.07
C THR A 73 9.94 9.63 -12.63
N LEU A 74 8.94 8.79 -12.89
CA LEU A 74 9.10 7.46 -13.50
C LEU A 74 8.51 7.48 -14.91
N THR A 75 9.33 7.20 -15.93
CA THR A 75 8.87 7.02 -17.31
C THR A 75 8.95 5.56 -17.73
N PHE A 76 7.94 5.10 -18.48
CA PHE A 76 7.83 3.69 -18.86
C PHE A 76 6.95 3.51 -20.10
N HIS A 77 7.06 2.31 -20.70
CA HIS A 77 6.51 2.01 -22.03
C HIS A 77 6.97 3.04 -23.07
N ASP A 78 8.26 3.09 -23.38
CA ASP A 78 8.82 3.99 -24.41
C ASP A 78 8.37 5.46 -24.25
N ASP A 79 8.41 5.95 -23.00
CA ASP A 79 7.97 7.29 -22.59
C ASP A 79 6.50 7.64 -22.88
N ILE A 80 5.67 6.63 -23.18
CA ILE A 80 4.22 6.79 -23.34
C ILE A 80 3.59 7.22 -22.02
N PHE A 81 4.10 6.71 -20.89
CA PHE A 81 3.66 7.09 -19.56
C PHE A 81 4.77 7.80 -18.80
N SER A 82 4.39 8.84 -18.06
CA SER A 82 5.24 9.57 -17.13
C SER A 82 4.45 9.86 -15.87
N VAL A 83 4.94 9.43 -14.72
CA VAL A 83 4.35 9.71 -13.41
C VAL A 83 5.32 10.46 -12.54
N THR A 84 4.85 11.46 -11.80
CA THR A 84 5.68 12.25 -10.88
C THR A 84 5.08 12.23 -9.49
N PHE A 85 5.92 11.86 -8.52
CA PHE A 85 5.64 11.98 -7.10
C PHE A 85 6.33 13.23 -6.58
N ASP A 86 5.57 14.17 -6.02
CA ASP A 86 6.07 15.41 -5.43
C ASP A 86 5.91 15.35 -3.92
N PHE A 87 7.05 15.30 -3.23
CA PHE A 87 7.14 15.27 -1.78
C PHE A 87 7.50 16.64 -1.25
N VAL A 88 6.87 17.03 -0.15
CA VAL A 88 7.20 18.26 0.58
C VAL A 88 7.60 17.93 2.01
N ARG A 89 8.54 18.70 2.54
CA ARG A 89 8.97 18.65 3.93
C ARG A 89 8.48 19.91 4.65
N ALA A 90 7.83 19.71 5.79
CA ALA A 90 7.41 20.77 6.69
C ALA A 90 7.51 20.29 8.15
N ASN A 91 8.09 21.11 9.03
CA ASN A 91 8.24 20.81 10.45
C ASN A 91 8.82 19.40 10.73
N ASP A 92 9.94 19.07 10.05
CA ASP A 92 10.62 17.77 10.14
C ASP A 92 9.80 16.54 9.73
N HIS A 93 8.65 16.72 9.09
CA HIS A 93 7.89 15.65 8.48
C HIS A 93 7.86 15.84 6.98
N PHE A 94 7.77 14.74 6.23
CA PHE A 94 7.44 14.79 4.83
C PHE A 94 6.13 14.06 4.54
N HIS A 95 5.53 14.39 3.41
CA HIS A 95 4.44 13.61 2.82
C HIS A 95 4.47 13.77 1.30
N LEU A 96 3.80 12.86 0.59
CA LEU A 96 3.46 13.04 -0.81
C LEU A 96 2.34 14.08 -0.90
N SER A 97 2.65 15.28 -1.41
CA SER A 97 1.69 16.38 -1.57
C SER A 97 0.97 16.35 -2.91
N GLN A 98 1.69 15.92 -3.95
CA GLN A 98 1.20 15.97 -5.31
C GLN A 98 1.61 14.72 -6.07
N PHE A 99 0.71 14.27 -6.94
CA PHE A 99 0.96 13.19 -7.88
C PHE A 99 0.45 13.61 -9.26
N ASP A 100 1.30 13.50 -10.27
CA ASP A 100 0.99 13.77 -11.67
C ASP A 100 1.13 12.49 -12.49
N ILE A 101 0.26 12.32 -13.48
CA ILE A 101 0.38 11.30 -14.51
C ILE A 101 0.08 11.89 -15.88
N SER A 102 1.01 11.71 -16.81
CA SER A 102 0.82 11.98 -18.23
C SER A 102 0.90 10.67 -19.02
N TYR A 103 0.00 10.50 -19.97
CA TYR A 103 -0.02 9.34 -20.86
C TYR A 103 -0.60 9.67 -22.23
N THR A 104 -0.25 8.88 -23.24
CA THR A 104 -0.89 8.94 -24.56
C THR A 104 -1.87 7.78 -24.73
N GLU A 105 -3.11 8.07 -25.15
CA GLU A 105 -4.16 7.06 -25.38
C GLU A 105 -3.90 6.24 -26.65
N LEU A 106 -2.93 5.33 -26.59
CA LEU A 106 -2.63 4.43 -27.71
C LEU A 106 -3.66 3.29 -27.78
N PRO A 107 -4.20 2.95 -28.97
CA PRO A 107 -5.16 1.85 -29.13
C PRO A 107 -4.67 0.48 -28.64
N SER A 108 -3.35 0.26 -28.58
CA SER A 108 -2.75 -0.97 -28.03
C SER A 108 -2.94 -1.11 -26.52
N ILE A 109 -3.09 0.00 -25.80
CA ILE A 109 -3.24 0.06 -24.33
C ILE A 109 -4.68 0.44 -23.96
N PHE A 110 -5.34 1.23 -24.80
CA PHE A 110 -6.71 1.70 -24.67
C PHE A 110 -7.59 1.24 -25.86
N PRO A 111 -7.92 -0.07 -25.95
CA PRO A 111 -8.64 -0.62 -27.10
C PRO A 111 -9.99 0.07 -27.34
N GLY A 112 -10.16 0.60 -28.55
CA GLY A 112 -11.39 1.28 -28.96
C GLY A 112 -11.60 2.65 -28.30
N THR A 113 -10.54 3.29 -27.80
CA THR A 113 -10.63 4.68 -27.31
C THR A 113 -11.28 5.60 -28.36
N LYS A 114 -12.14 6.53 -27.90
CA LYS A 114 -12.68 7.62 -28.72
C LYS A 114 -11.62 8.67 -29.09
N ASN A 115 -10.50 8.72 -28.36
CA ASN A 115 -9.49 9.77 -28.47
C ASN A 115 -8.09 9.17 -28.75
N PRO A 116 -7.90 8.41 -29.83
CA PRO A 116 -6.63 7.75 -30.10
C PRO A 116 -5.49 8.76 -30.26
N ASN A 117 -4.30 8.41 -29.78
CA ASN A 117 -3.06 9.22 -29.83
C ASN A 117 -3.18 10.59 -29.13
N THR A 118 -4.18 10.77 -28.27
CA THR A 118 -4.34 12.00 -27.50
C THR A 118 -3.50 11.94 -26.24
N ARG A 119 -2.68 12.97 -26.00
CA ARG A 119 -1.95 13.12 -24.74
C ARG A 119 -2.89 13.61 -23.64
N ARG A 120 -2.82 12.94 -22.50
CA ARG A 120 -3.52 13.29 -21.27
C ARG A 120 -2.51 13.67 -20.19
N GLN A 121 -2.96 14.54 -19.31
CA GLN A 121 -2.26 14.88 -18.07
C GLN A 121 -3.32 15.12 -17.01
N VAL A 122 -3.19 14.44 -15.89
CA VAL A 122 -4.05 14.62 -14.72
C VAL A 122 -3.19 14.61 -13.47
N SER A 123 -3.65 15.32 -12.45
CA SER A 123 -2.91 15.46 -11.20
C SER A 123 -3.83 15.56 -10.01
N ASN A 124 -3.29 15.21 -8.84
CA ASN A 124 -3.90 15.47 -7.55
C ASN A 124 -2.87 16.21 -6.69
N THR A 125 -3.21 17.40 -6.22
CA THR A 125 -2.32 18.29 -5.45
C THR A 125 -2.74 18.41 -3.98
N THR A 126 -3.65 17.57 -3.53
CA THR A 126 -4.22 17.60 -2.17
C THR A 126 -3.87 16.34 -1.38
N LEU A 127 -2.85 15.59 -1.82
CA LEU A 127 -2.45 14.36 -1.18
C LEU A 127 -1.75 14.65 0.16
N ASN A 128 -1.97 13.75 1.12
CA ASN A 128 -1.25 13.74 2.39
C ASN A 128 -1.07 12.28 2.82
N ILE A 129 -0.33 11.54 1.99
CA ILE A 129 -0.04 10.12 2.17
C ILE A 129 1.48 9.90 2.15
N PHE A 130 1.93 8.68 2.49
CA PHE A 130 3.35 8.35 2.60
C PHE A 130 4.09 9.33 3.53
N SER A 131 3.51 9.54 4.71
CA SER A 131 3.92 10.57 5.65
C SER A 131 4.72 9.99 6.80
N THR A 132 5.88 10.57 7.12
CA THR A 132 6.68 10.25 8.31
C THR A 132 7.71 11.36 8.57
N THR A 133 8.56 11.20 9.59
CA THR A 133 9.66 12.13 9.89
C THR A 133 10.73 12.11 8.81
N ALA A 134 11.32 13.27 8.50
CA ALA A 134 12.26 13.47 7.39
C ALA A 134 13.61 12.75 7.55
N ASP A 135 13.90 12.18 8.72
CA ASP A 135 15.08 11.37 9.00
C ASP A 135 14.83 9.85 8.86
N LYS A 136 13.59 9.43 8.59
CA LYS A 136 13.14 8.05 8.44
C LYS A 136 12.67 7.74 7.02
N SER A 137 12.45 6.46 6.74
CA SER A 137 11.70 6.03 5.55
C SER A 137 10.27 5.67 5.91
N TYR A 138 9.29 6.05 5.10
CA TYR A 138 7.93 5.52 5.23
C TYR A 138 7.90 4.10 4.65
N MET A 139 7.26 3.14 5.32
CA MET A 139 7.09 1.77 4.83
C MET A 139 5.64 1.30 5.00
N CYS A 140 5.07 0.68 3.97
CA CYS A 140 3.74 0.07 4.01
C CYS A 140 3.72 -1.22 3.20
N LYS A 141 3.49 -2.34 3.88
CA LYS A 141 3.33 -3.67 3.27
C LYS A 141 1.91 -3.87 2.76
N SER A 142 0.94 -3.19 3.35
CA SER A 142 -0.44 -3.15 2.87
C SER A 142 -0.58 -2.32 1.60
N ASP A 143 -1.52 -2.71 0.76
CA ASP A 143 -1.89 -1.94 -0.41
C ASP A 143 -2.48 -0.57 -0.03
N VAL A 144 -1.98 0.48 -0.68
CA VAL A 144 -2.44 1.86 -0.55
C VAL A 144 -3.11 2.30 -1.85
N ASN A 145 -4.35 2.75 -1.77
CA ASN A 145 -5.08 3.29 -2.92
C ASN A 145 -4.89 4.81 -3.02
N ILE A 146 -4.32 5.26 -4.14
CA ILE A 146 -4.14 6.68 -4.47
C ILE A 146 -5.20 7.05 -5.51
N THR A 147 -6.13 7.91 -5.13
CA THR A 147 -7.12 8.48 -6.05
C THR A 147 -6.55 9.75 -6.66
N VAL A 148 -6.23 9.73 -7.96
CA VAL A 148 -5.75 10.92 -8.67
C VAL A 148 -6.94 11.74 -9.15
N THR A 149 -7.90 11.09 -9.80
CA THR A 149 -9.20 11.66 -10.19
C THR A 149 -10.26 10.56 -10.10
N GLU A 150 -11.53 10.88 -10.38
CA GLU A 150 -12.60 9.87 -10.46
C GLU A 150 -12.31 8.77 -11.50
N ASN A 151 -11.55 9.10 -12.55
CA ASN A 151 -11.23 8.18 -13.66
C ASN A 151 -9.84 7.57 -13.56
N VAL A 152 -8.99 8.02 -12.64
CA VAL A 152 -7.60 7.55 -12.52
C VAL A 152 -7.28 7.24 -11.08
N SER A 153 -7.02 5.97 -10.80
CA SER A 153 -6.61 5.48 -9.48
C SER A 153 -5.38 4.60 -9.59
N ILE A 154 -4.63 4.50 -8.50
CA ILE A 154 -3.37 3.76 -8.43
C ILE A 154 -3.41 2.90 -7.19
N LEU A 155 -3.07 1.62 -7.35
CA LEU A 155 -2.77 0.73 -6.25
C LEU A 155 -1.24 0.73 -6.06
N ALA A 156 -0.78 1.22 -4.91
CA ALA A 156 0.61 1.14 -4.51
C ALA A 156 0.77 -0.02 -3.51
N SER A 157 1.76 -0.88 -3.71
CA SER A 157 2.03 -2.05 -2.88
C SER A 157 3.52 -2.11 -2.55
N GLN A 158 3.87 -2.79 -1.45
CA GLN A 158 5.26 -2.97 -1.01
C GLN A 158 6.03 -1.65 -1.01
N VAL A 159 5.42 -0.61 -0.43
CA VAL A 159 5.95 0.76 -0.51
C VAL A 159 7.00 0.94 0.58
N GLN A 160 8.19 1.39 0.20
CA GLN A 160 9.15 2.02 1.10
C GLN A 160 9.73 3.26 0.41
N VAL A 161 9.58 4.44 1.01
CA VAL A 161 10.01 5.69 0.37
C VAL A 161 10.72 6.61 1.36
N GLN A 162 11.78 7.24 0.89
CA GLN A 162 12.53 8.24 1.63
C GLN A 162 12.97 9.37 0.67
N PRO A 163 12.20 10.47 0.62
CA PRO A 163 12.46 11.58 -0.30
C PRO A 163 13.45 12.62 0.21
N PHE A 164 13.85 12.53 1.48
CA PHE A 164 14.78 13.43 2.13
C PHE A 164 15.72 12.67 3.06
N GLY A 165 16.88 13.25 3.34
CA GLY A 165 17.76 12.76 4.40
C GLY A 165 18.36 11.37 4.17
N VAL A 166 18.41 10.88 2.93
CA VAL A 166 19.08 9.63 2.57
C VAL A 166 20.56 9.74 2.90
N LYS A 167 21.11 8.71 3.58
CA LYS A 167 22.52 8.65 3.96
C LYS A 167 23.14 7.39 3.41
N SER A 168 24.29 7.51 2.76
CA SER A 168 25.05 6.37 2.21
C SER A 168 24.28 5.49 1.23
N GLY A 169 23.25 6.03 0.54
CA GLY A 169 22.44 5.27 -0.42
C GLY A 169 21.66 4.11 0.22
N GLN A 170 21.20 4.29 1.46
CA GLN A 170 20.39 3.29 2.16
C GLN A 170 19.19 3.97 2.82
N PHE A 171 18.09 3.23 2.91
CA PHE A 171 16.95 3.63 3.73
C PHE A 171 17.36 3.76 5.19
N SER A 172 16.89 4.83 5.82
CA SER A 172 16.87 5.00 7.27
C SER A 172 15.90 4.01 7.92
N THR A 173 15.80 4.06 9.25
CA THR A 173 14.79 3.32 10.01
C THR A 173 13.40 3.54 9.44
N ALA A 174 12.68 2.46 9.19
CA ALA A 174 11.33 2.50 8.65
C ALA A 174 10.28 2.85 9.71
N GLU A 175 9.33 3.70 9.36
CA GLU A 175 8.08 3.90 10.07
C GLU A 175 6.96 3.19 9.31
N GLU A 176 6.34 2.19 9.95
CA GLU A 176 5.27 1.40 9.35
C GLU A 176 3.95 2.20 9.29
N CYS A 177 3.21 2.03 8.21
CA CYS A 177 1.90 2.64 8.02
C CYS A 177 0.84 2.11 9.02
N GLN A 178 -0.22 2.88 9.22
CA GLN A 178 -1.30 2.52 10.14
C GLN A 178 -2.02 1.23 9.70
N GLU A 179 -2.16 1.01 8.40
CA GLU A 179 -2.82 -0.15 7.81
C GLU A 179 -2.16 -1.47 8.21
N ASP A 180 -0.83 -1.49 8.33
CA ASP A 180 -0.09 -2.66 8.80
C ASP A 180 -0.29 -2.89 10.30
N LEU A 181 -0.38 -1.82 11.09
CA LEU A 181 -0.62 -1.91 12.53
C LEU A 181 -2.01 -2.47 12.85
N GLU A 182 -3.04 -2.09 12.09
CA GLU A 182 -4.41 -2.60 12.27
C GLU A 182 -4.51 -4.11 11.98
N LYS A 183 -3.86 -4.57 10.91
CA LYS A 183 -3.75 -6.01 10.58
C LYS A 183 -3.01 -6.77 11.67
N ASN A 184 -1.89 -6.22 12.16
CA ASN A 184 -1.08 -6.85 13.20
C ASN A 184 -1.77 -6.85 14.57
N THR A 185 -2.65 -5.89 14.85
CA THR A 185 -3.39 -5.80 16.12
C THR A 185 -4.58 -6.77 16.19
N THR A 186 -5.11 -7.20 15.04
CA THR A 186 -6.21 -8.18 14.99
C THR A 186 -5.79 -9.54 15.56
N VAL A 187 -4.57 -9.99 15.26
CA VAL A 187 -4.04 -11.30 15.70
C VAL A 187 -3.98 -11.45 17.23
N PRO A 188 -3.36 -10.54 18.01
CA PRO A 188 -3.29 -10.68 19.46
C PRO A 188 -4.67 -10.60 20.15
N ILE A 189 -5.63 -9.85 19.61
CA ILE A 189 -7.00 -9.80 20.17
C ILE A 189 -7.67 -11.18 20.08
N VAL A 190 -7.59 -11.85 18.93
CA VAL A 190 -8.17 -13.19 18.75
C VAL A 190 -7.53 -14.19 19.72
N ILE A 191 -6.20 -14.14 19.89
CA ILE A 191 -5.50 -14.98 20.86
C ILE A 191 -6.01 -14.70 22.28
N GLY A 192 -6.18 -13.43 22.66
CA GLY A 192 -6.74 -13.06 23.96
C GLY A 192 -8.13 -13.63 24.22
N VAL A 193 -9.03 -13.55 23.23
CA VAL A 193 -10.41 -14.08 23.34
C VAL A 193 -10.42 -15.60 23.45
N VAL A 194 -9.63 -16.30 22.65
CA VAL A 194 -9.56 -17.77 22.69
C VAL A 194 -8.99 -18.24 24.03
N LEU A 195 -7.93 -17.60 24.53
CA LEU A 195 -7.32 -17.96 25.82
C LEU A 195 -8.30 -17.75 26.98
N THR A 196 -9.01 -16.62 27.00
CA THR A 196 -9.99 -16.32 28.06
C THR A 196 -11.18 -17.29 28.02
N ALA A 197 -11.71 -17.61 26.84
CA ALA A 197 -12.78 -18.60 26.70
C ALA A 197 -12.35 -20.00 27.15
N MET A 198 -11.14 -20.44 26.77
CA MET A 198 -10.58 -21.73 27.18
C MET A 198 -10.44 -21.84 28.70
N VAL A 199 -9.89 -20.80 29.34
CA VAL A 199 -9.76 -20.76 30.80
C VAL A 199 -11.14 -20.79 31.47
N ALA A 200 -12.11 -20.03 30.96
CA ALA A 200 -13.48 -20.03 31.47
C ALA A 200 -14.13 -21.42 31.39
N LEU A 201 -13.99 -22.13 30.27
CA LEU A 201 -14.50 -23.50 30.10
C LEU A 201 -13.87 -24.48 31.09
N VAL A 202 -12.56 -24.40 31.29
CA VAL A 202 -11.85 -25.24 32.28
C VAL A 202 -12.38 -24.96 33.69
N LEU A 203 -12.55 -23.69 34.07
CA LEU A 203 -13.09 -23.32 35.37
C LEU A 203 -14.53 -23.78 35.57
N ILE A 204 -15.39 -23.61 34.56
CA ILE A 204 -16.78 -24.08 34.60
C ILE A 204 -16.84 -25.60 34.76
N SER A 205 -16.07 -26.34 33.96
CA SER A 205 -16.02 -27.81 34.05
C SER A 205 -15.53 -28.29 35.43
N TYR A 206 -14.50 -27.65 35.97
CA TYR A 206 -13.98 -27.94 37.31
C TYR A 206 -15.03 -27.69 38.40
N ILE A 207 -15.75 -26.56 38.33
CA ILE A 207 -16.81 -26.22 39.29
C ILE A 207 -17.95 -27.23 39.22
N VAL A 208 -18.39 -27.64 38.03
CA VAL A 208 -19.44 -28.64 37.83
C VAL A 208 -19.02 -29.99 38.43
N VAL A 209 -17.81 -30.49 38.11
CA VAL A 209 -17.29 -31.76 38.65
C VAL A 209 -17.19 -31.71 40.17
N ARG A 210 -16.66 -30.61 40.72
CA ARG A 210 -16.56 -30.42 42.17
C ARG A 210 -17.93 -30.43 42.84
N LYS A 211 -18.94 -29.78 42.25
CA LYS A 211 -20.31 -29.73 42.77
C LYS A 211 -20.97 -31.11 42.75
N ILE A 212 -20.81 -31.88 41.66
CA ILE A 212 -21.30 -33.26 41.56
C ILE A 212 -20.65 -34.15 42.64
N ARG A 213 -19.31 -34.09 42.79
CA ARG A 213 -18.58 -34.84 43.82
C ARG A 213 -19.06 -34.50 45.24
N ALA A 214 -19.32 -33.22 45.51
CA ALA A 214 -19.84 -32.78 46.81
C ALA A 214 -21.27 -33.28 47.07
N ASN A 215 -22.14 -33.28 46.06
CA ASN A 215 -23.51 -33.76 46.19
C ASN A 215 -23.58 -35.29 46.43
N ASN A 216 -22.73 -36.06 45.72
CA ASN A 216 -22.65 -37.51 45.90
C ASN A 216 -22.21 -37.89 47.32
N ARG A 217 -21.35 -37.08 47.97
CA ARG A 217 -20.97 -37.31 49.38
C ARG A 217 -22.12 -37.11 50.37
N ARG A 218 -23.12 -36.28 50.06
CA ARG A 218 -24.30 -36.10 50.92
C ARG A 218 -25.28 -37.26 50.85
N TYR A 219 -25.43 -37.91 49.68
CA TYR A 219 -26.31 -39.07 49.53
C TYR A 219 -25.79 -40.32 50.25
N SER A 220 -24.48 -40.46 50.43
CA SER A 220 -23.87 -41.58 51.18
C SER A 220 -23.97 -41.46 52.71
N SER A 221 -24.63 -40.41 53.22
CA SER A 221 -24.83 -40.17 54.67
C SER A 221 -26.30 -40.36 55.11
N VAL A 222 -27.18 -40.83 54.22
CA VAL A 222 -28.63 -41.03 54.47
C VAL A 222 -29.05 -42.50 54.30
N TYR A 223 -28.09 -43.42 54.14
CA TYR A 223 -28.29 -44.88 54.27
C TYR A 223 -27.41 -45.42 55.40
#